data_AF-A0A0R2DMP1-F1
#
_entry.id   AF-A0A0R2DMP1-F1
#
_cell.length_a   1.000
_cell.length_b   1.000
_cell.length_c   1.000
_cell.angle_alpha   90.00
_cell.angle_beta   90.00
_cell.angle_gamma   90.00
#
_symmetry.space_group_name_H-M   'P 1'
#
loop_
_entity.id
_entity.type
_entity.pdbx_description
1 polymer ?
#
loop_
_entity_poly.entity_id
_entity_poly.type
_entity_poly.pdbx_seq_one_letter_code
_entity_poly.pdbx_strand_id
1 'polypeptide(L)'
;MSTGPKFGKIDLKLERGLTMEESQLIGIINRLKAMQEDATDEPQPRRFEKEGVEQALVVFNQATHTYTLTEHNPETTFEFDNIDLVAIELFDLLTDN
;
A
#
# COMPACT_ATOMS: atom_id res chain seq x y z
N MET A 1 21.16 -46.54 7.04
CA MET A 1 20.02 -45.69 6.65
C MET A 1 19.65 -44.85 7.87
N SER A 2 19.71 -43.53 7.93
CA SER A 2 20.05 -42.45 7.01
C SER A 2 20.64 -41.32 7.86
N THR A 3 21.83 -40.83 7.51
CA THR A 3 22.43 -39.61 8.07
C THR A 3 21.88 -38.42 7.30
N GLY A 4 20.83 -37.78 7.83
CA GLY A 4 20.36 -36.49 7.33
C GLY A 4 21.29 -35.36 7.79
N PRO A 5 21.49 -34.29 7.00
CA PRO A 5 22.31 -33.16 7.41
C PRO A 5 21.70 -32.46 8.63
N LYS A 6 22.50 -32.25 9.68
CA LYS A 6 22.17 -31.33 10.77
C LYS A 6 22.37 -29.92 10.25
N PHE A 7 21.28 -29.23 9.90
CA PHE A 7 21.34 -27.80 9.65
C PHE A 7 21.73 -27.09 10.94
N GLY A 8 22.91 -26.47 10.94
CA GLY A 8 23.38 -25.63 12.03
C GLY A 8 22.39 -24.50 12.27
N LYS A 9 22.10 -24.21 13.53
CA LYS A 9 21.37 -23.01 13.91
C LYS A 9 22.19 -21.81 13.43
N ILE A 10 21.66 -21.10 12.45
CA ILE A 10 22.12 -19.76 12.10
C ILE A 10 21.66 -18.83 13.22
N ASP A 11 22.54 -18.58 14.19
CA ASP A 11 22.38 -17.48 15.13
C ASP A 11 22.66 -16.17 14.35
N LEU A 12 21.63 -15.65 13.67
CA LEU A 12 21.64 -14.26 13.18
C LEU A 12 21.53 -13.34 14.39
N LYS A 13 22.67 -12.97 14.97
CA LYS A 13 22.76 -11.74 15.75
C LYS A 13 22.60 -10.57 14.80
N LEU A 14 21.37 -10.05 14.72
CA LEU A 14 21.01 -8.86 13.95
C LEU A 14 21.65 -7.63 14.63
N GLU A 15 22.89 -7.33 14.27
CA GLU A 15 23.54 -6.08 14.66
C GLU A 15 22.84 -4.92 13.93
N ARG A 16 22.11 -4.10 14.71
CA ARG A 16 21.61 -2.76 14.34
C ARG A 16 20.94 -2.66 12.97
N GLY A 17 19.78 -3.33 12.88
CA GLY A 17 18.58 -2.96 12.10
C GLY A 17 18.73 -2.08 10.87
N LEU A 18 19.39 -2.58 9.82
CA LEU A 18 18.92 -2.27 8.46
C LEU A 18 17.61 -3.07 8.30
N THR A 19 16.47 -2.44 8.54
CA THR A 19 15.18 -3.05 8.22
C THR A 19 15.17 -3.28 6.71
N MET A 20 14.86 -4.50 6.24
CA MET A 20 14.37 -4.65 4.87
C MET A 20 13.13 -3.76 4.81
N GLU A 21 13.24 -2.61 4.14
CA GLU A 21 12.09 -1.75 3.91
C GLU A 21 11.07 -2.60 3.16
N GLU A 22 9.95 -2.88 3.83
CA GLU A 22 8.83 -3.55 3.19
C GLU A 22 8.42 -2.71 1.97
N SER A 23 8.19 -3.35 0.83
CA SER A 23 7.91 -2.65 -0.42
C SER A 23 6.75 -1.66 -0.21
N GLN A 24 7.00 -0.38 -0.44
CA GLN A 24 5.97 0.67 -0.34
C GLN A 24 4.77 0.37 -1.22
N LEU A 25 5.00 -0.18 -2.43
CA LEU A 25 3.93 -0.62 -3.32
C LEU A 25 3.09 -1.76 -2.72
N ILE A 26 3.72 -2.74 -2.05
CA ILE A 26 2.99 -3.78 -1.31
C ILE A 26 2.13 -3.15 -0.21
N GLY A 27 2.67 -2.18 0.53
CA GLY A 27 1.94 -1.43 1.56
C GLY A 27 0.71 -0.71 1.00
N ILE A 28 0.86 -0.03 -0.14
CA ILE A 28 -0.23 0.65 -0.85
C ILE A 28 -1.31 -0.36 -1.27
N ILE A 29 -0.93 -1.44 -1.95
CA ILE A 29 -1.87 -2.47 -2.43
C ILE A 29 -2.65 -3.10 -1.27
N ASN A 30 -1.97 -3.42 -0.16
CA ASN A 30 -2.64 -4.01 1.01
C ASN A 30 -3.67 -3.05 1.61
N ARG A 31 -3.36 -1.75 1.66
CA ARG A 31 -4.27 -0.72 2.16
C ARG A 31 -5.48 -0.54 1.24
N LEU A 32 -5.28 -0.59 -0.07
CA LEU A 32 -6.37 -0.55 -1.06
C LEU A 32 -7.26 -1.79 -0.98
N LYS A 33 -6.69 -3.00 -0.85
CA LYS A 33 -7.44 -4.24 -0.64
C LYS A 33 -8.30 -4.19 0.62
N ALA A 34 -7.77 -3.65 1.71
CA ALA A 34 -8.53 -3.45 2.94
C ALA A 34 -9.75 -2.53 2.76
N MET A 35 -9.75 -1.62 1.77
CA MET A 35 -10.93 -0.81 1.44
C MET A 35 -12.02 -1.62 0.72
N GLN A 36 -11.65 -2.65 -0.05
CA GLN A 36 -12.61 -3.54 -0.71
C GLN A 36 -13.31 -4.46 0.29
N GLU A 37 -12.57 -4.87 1.33
CA GLU A 37 -13.09 -5.71 2.42
C GLU A 37 -13.95 -4.93 3.43
N ASP A 38 -13.88 -3.59 3.39
CA ASP A 38 -14.64 -2.72 4.29
C ASP A 38 -16.12 -2.68 3.85
N ALA A 39 -16.94 -3.47 4.53
CA ALA A 39 -18.36 -3.65 4.24
C ALA A 39 -19.27 -2.65 4.99
N THR A 40 -18.72 -1.54 5.50
CA THR A 40 -19.54 -0.51 6.12
C THR A 40 -20.36 0.24 5.08
N ASP A 41 -21.61 0.60 5.41
CA ASP A 41 -22.50 1.35 4.52
C ASP A 41 -22.01 2.78 4.21
N GLU A 42 -21.06 3.31 4.99
CA GLU A 42 -20.48 4.63 4.79
C GLU A 42 -19.11 4.55 4.11
N PRO A 43 -18.87 5.33 3.02
CA PRO A 43 -17.56 5.39 2.39
C PRO A 43 -16.48 5.81 3.38
N GLN A 44 -15.46 4.97 3.56
CA GLN A 44 -14.31 5.25 4.43
C GLN A 44 -13.13 5.77 3.60
N PRO A 45 -12.87 7.09 3.58
CA PRO A 45 -11.73 7.63 2.85
C PRO A 45 -10.40 7.22 3.52
N ARG A 46 -9.39 6.90 2.70
CA ARG A 46 -8.02 6.66 3.14
C ARG A 46 -7.11 7.78 2.65
N ARG A 47 -6.37 8.38 3.59
CA ARG A 47 -5.39 9.44 3.32
C ARG A 47 -4.01 8.84 3.07
N PHE A 48 -3.32 9.36 2.07
CA PHE A 48 -1.95 9.01 1.75
C PHE A 48 -1.08 10.26 1.92
N GLU A 49 -0.01 10.11 2.70
CA GLU A 49 0.83 11.21 3.17
C GLU A 49 2.28 10.98 2.73
N LYS A 50 2.96 12.08 2.42
CA LYS A 50 4.39 12.14 2.16
C LYS A 50 4.97 13.21 3.06
N GLU A 51 6.00 12.86 3.85
CA GLU A 51 6.62 13.76 4.84
C GLU A 51 5.62 14.42 5.80
N GLY A 52 4.55 13.70 6.16
CA GLY A 52 3.50 14.19 7.06
C GLY A 52 2.53 15.19 6.41
N VAL A 53 2.61 15.38 5.10
CA VAL A 53 1.67 16.19 4.31
C VAL A 53 0.77 15.25 3.50
N GLU A 54 -0.54 15.42 3.63
CA GLU A 54 -1.53 14.69 2.82
C GLU A 54 -1.37 15.06 1.34
N GLN A 55 -1.03 14.05 0.53
CA GLN A 55 -0.86 14.20 -0.92
C GLN A 55 -2.09 13.72 -1.68
N ALA A 56 -2.81 12.75 -1.12
CA ALA A 56 -4.00 12.21 -1.76
C ALA A 56 -5.00 11.60 -0.78
N LEU A 57 -6.24 11.52 -1.25
CA LEU A 57 -7.35 10.84 -0.61
C LEU A 57 -7.97 9.82 -1.57
N VAL A 58 -8.19 8.60 -1.09
CA VAL A 58 -8.82 7.52 -1.86
C VAL A 58 -10.14 7.13 -1.22
N VAL A 59 -11.17 6.98 -2.05
CA VAL A 59 -12.47 6.40 -1.67
C VAL A 59 -12.74 5.20 -2.57
N PHE A 60 -13.20 4.09 -1.99
CA PHE A 60 -13.64 2.93 -2.75
C PHE A 60 -15.17 2.90 -2.81
N ASN A 61 -15.73 2.77 -4.00
CA ASN A 61 -17.16 2.64 -4.22
C ASN A 61 -17.51 1.16 -4.42
N GLN A 62 -18.15 0.57 -3.41
CA GLN A 62 -18.56 -0.84 -3.42
C GLN A 62 -19.56 -1.19 -4.54
N ALA A 63 -20.40 -0.23 -4.96
CA ALA A 63 -21.40 -0.49 -6.00
C ALA A 63 -20.77 -0.60 -7.39
N THR A 64 -19.78 0.25 -7.69
CA THR A 64 -19.10 0.30 -9.00
C THR A 64 -17.81 -0.49 -9.03
N HIS A 65 -17.29 -0.90 -7.86
CA HIS A 65 -15.96 -1.51 -7.70
C HIS A 65 -14.83 -0.61 -8.23
N THR A 66 -14.98 0.70 -8.06
CA THR A 66 -14.00 1.70 -8.51
C THR A 66 -13.38 2.44 -7.34
N TYR A 67 -12.12 2.86 -7.53
CA TYR A 67 -11.39 3.76 -6.65
C TYR A 67 -11.46 5.18 -7.22
N THR A 68 -11.89 6.14 -6.39
CA THR A 68 -11.71 7.56 -6.67
C THR A 68 -10.47 8.03 -5.94
N LEU A 69 -9.47 8.50 -6.70
CA LEU A 69 -8.24 9.11 -6.18
C LEU A 69 -8.34 10.62 -6.36
N THR A 70 -8.25 11.38 -5.28
CA THR A 70 -8.09 12.84 -5.31
C THR A 70 -6.67 13.18 -4.88
N GLU A 71 -5.88 13.68 -5.80
CA GLU A 71 -4.55 14.24 -5.55
C GLU A 71 -4.66 15.69 -5.13
N HIS A 72 -3.71 16.16 -4.33
CA HIS A 72 -3.66 17.54 -3.85
C HIS A 72 -2.51 18.30 -4.51
N ASN A 73 -2.71 19.60 -4.72
CA ASN A 73 -1.70 20.56 -5.19
C ASN A 73 -1.07 20.23 -6.58
N PRO A 74 -1.85 20.26 -7.68
CA PRO A 74 -3.23 20.77 -7.79
C PRO A 74 -4.29 19.71 -7.49
N GLU A 75 -5.47 20.16 -7.03
CA GLU A 75 -6.58 19.24 -6.79
C GLU A 75 -7.07 18.62 -8.10
N THR A 76 -6.80 17.32 -8.27
CA THR A 76 -7.15 16.55 -9.46
C THR A 76 -7.77 15.23 -9.02
N THR A 77 -8.86 14.82 -9.67
CA THR A 77 -9.55 13.58 -9.32
C THR A 77 -9.59 12.63 -10.51
N PHE A 78 -9.27 11.37 -10.22
CA PHE A 78 -9.25 10.26 -11.16
C PHE A 78 -10.12 9.12 -10.65
N GLU A 79 -10.63 8.31 -11.57
CA GLU A 79 -11.37 7.08 -11.24
C GLU A 79 -10.69 5.88 -11.88
N PHE A 80 -10.49 4.82 -11.11
CA PHE A 80 -9.83 3.60 -11.52
C PHE A 80 -10.69 2.38 -11.19
N ASP A 81 -10.87 1.49 -12.16
CA ASP A 81 -11.49 0.17 -11.99
C ASP A 81 -10.47 -0.95 -11.73
N ASN A 82 -9.17 -0.64 -11.81
CA ASN A 82 -8.08 -1.57 -11.59
C ASN A 82 -7.19 -1.12 -10.42
N ILE A 83 -7.09 -1.98 -9.40
CA ILE A 83 -6.27 -1.76 -8.19
C ILE A 83 -4.79 -1.52 -8.51
N ASP A 84 -4.25 -2.17 -9.54
CA ASP A 84 -2.84 -2.04 -9.90
C ASP A 84 -2.54 -0.64 -10.44
N LEU A 85 -3.48 -0.04 -11.19
CA LEU A 85 -3.30 1.29 -11.78
C LEU A 85 -3.33 2.40 -10.72
N VAL A 86 -4.31 2.37 -9.82
CA VAL A 86 -4.36 3.34 -8.70
C VAL A 86 -3.18 3.15 -7.75
N ALA A 87 -2.67 1.93 -7.58
CA ALA A 87 -1.49 1.66 -6.76
C ALA A 87 -0.21 2.25 -7.38
N ILE A 88 -0.05 2.16 -8.71
CA ILE A 88 1.07 2.78 -9.43
C ILE A 88 0.99 4.31 -9.32
N GLU A 89 -0.20 4.91 -9.54
CA GLU A 89 -0.37 6.36 -9.42
C GLU A 89 -0.04 6.86 -8.01
N LEU A 90 -0.54 6.18 -6.97
CA LEU A 90 -0.19 6.50 -5.58
C LEU A 90 1.30 6.31 -5.29
N PHE A 91 1.94 5.29 -5.88
CA PHE A 91 3.36 5.06 -5.68
C PHE A 91 4.19 6.18 -6.31
N ASP A 92 3.87 6.56 -7.55
CA ASP A 92 4.54 7.66 -8.25
C ASP A 92 4.35 8.99 -7.52
N LEU A 93 3.15 9.25 -6.99
CA LEU A 93 2.86 10.45 -6.19
C LEU A 93 3.65 10.50 -4.86
N LEU A 94 3.77 9.36 -4.18
CA LEU A 94 4.36 9.28 -2.84
C LEU A 94 5.88 9.11 -2.85
N THR A 95 6.48 8.81 -4.00
CA THR A 95 7.93 8.69 -4.17
C THR A 95 8.53 9.98 -4.70
N ASP A 96 9.80 10.23 -4.37
CA ASP A 96 10.58 11.30 -5.01
C ASP A 96 11.20 10.73 -6.29
N ASN A 97 10.48 10.86 -7.41
CA ASN A 97 11.08 10.61 -8.73
C ASN A 97 12.00 11.76 -9.16
#